data_AF-A0AAV5VS39-F1
#
_entry.id   AF-A0AAV5VS39-F1
#
_cell.length_a   1.000
_cell.length_b   1.000
_cell.length_c   1.000
_cell.angle_alpha   90.00
_cell.angle_beta   90.00
_cell.angle_gamma   90.00
#
_symmetry.space_group_name_H-M   'P 1'
#
loop_
_entity.id
_entity.type
_entity.pdbx_description
1 polymer ?
#
loop_
_entity_poly.entity_id
_entity_poly.type
_entity_poly.pdbx_seq_one_letter_code
_entity_poly.pdbx_strand_id
1 'polypeptide(L)'
;MAYDVFPSYSASYGLFAFSAYQIRAKLRALGNTSSGKTLSMQRRFFLTLIAQVFLPLVINSLPTGLIAVALFLGLDLDNFSFFFVYAFWAAPSAQV
;
A
#
# COMPACT_ATOMS: atom_id res chain seq x y z
N MET A 1 -23.35 1.78 0.40
CA MET A 1 -22.11 0.96 0.44
C MET A 1 -21.01 1.53 -0.43
N ALA A 2 -21.20 1.81 -1.73
CA ALA A 2 -20.12 2.40 -2.56
C ALA A 2 -19.65 3.79 -2.06
N TYR A 3 -20.57 4.64 -1.59
CA TYR A 3 -20.27 6.02 -1.18
C TYR A 3 -19.41 6.15 0.09
N ASP A 4 -19.36 5.12 0.94
CA ASP A 4 -18.52 5.12 2.16
C ASP A 4 -17.11 4.56 1.88
N VAL A 5 -17.00 3.75 0.84
CA VAL A 5 -15.76 3.05 0.44
C VAL A 5 -14.86 3.98 -0.36
N PHE A 6 -15.42 4.77 -1.28
CA PHE A 6 -14.60 5.68 -2.10
C PHE A 6 -13.81 6.73 -1.28
N PRO A 7 -14.40 7.43 -0.28
CA PRO A 7 -13.68 8.42 0.51
C PRO A 7 -12.59 7.80 1.36
N SER A 8 -12.85 6.65 1.97
CA SER A 8 -11.89 5.95 2.84
C SER A 8 -10.69 5.43 2.05
N TYR A 9 -10.90 4.83 0.88
CA TYR A 9 -9.81 4.41 -0.01
C TYR A 9 -8.98 5.62 -0.49
N SER A 10 -9.65 6.69 -0.93
CA SER A 10 -8.98 7.92 -1.37
C SER A 10 -8.13 8.53 -0.26
N ALA A 11 -8.64 8.55 0.97
CA ALA A 11 -7.93 9.03 2.14
C ALA A 11 -6.70 8.15 2.48
N SER A 12 -6.81 6.82 2.40
CA SER A 12 -5.70 5.90 2.65
C SER A 12 -4.54 6.10 1.65
N TYR A 13 -4.83 6.19 0.35
CA TYR A 13 -3.81 6.45 -0.66
C TYR A 13 -3.19 7.84 -0.51
N GLY A 14 -4.00 8.86 -0.18
CA GLY A 14 -3.51 10.21 0.09
C GLY A 14 -2.58 10.28 1.31
N LEU A 15 -2.96 9.62 2.41
CA LEU A 15 -2.15 9.56 3.62
C LEU A 15 -0.83 8.84 3.38
N PHE A 16 -0.85 7.74 2.60
CA PHE A 16 0.36 7.02 2.21
C PHE A 16 1.30 7.90 1.37
N ALA A 17 0.77 8.59 0.35
CA ALA A 17 1.57 9.48 -0.49
C ALA A 17 2.19 10.62 0.33
N PHE A 18 1.41 11.23 1.23
CA PHE A 18 1.86 12.32 2.09
C PHE A 18 2.95 11.88 3.06
N SER A 19 2.77 10.72 3.72
CA SER A 19 3.77 10.17 4.64
C SER A 19 5.05 9.74 3.91
N ALA A 20 4.94 9.11 2.74
CA ALA A 20 6.09 8.80 1.89
C ALA A 20 6.86 10.07 1.48
N TYR A 21 6.15 11.15 1.14
CA TYR A 21 6.76 12.44 0.81
C TYR A 21 7.50 13.05 2.00
N GLN A 22 6.86 13.11 3.18
CA GLN A 22 7.49 13.63 4.39
C GLN A 22 8.77 12.88 4.76
N ILE A 23 8.73 11.55 4.72
CA ILE A 23 9.90 10.74 5.09
C ILE A 23 11.04 10.95 4.09
N ARG A 24 10.73 11.05 2.78
CA ARG A 24 11.72 11.39 1.76
C ARG A 24 12.34 12.78 1.98
N ALA A 25 11.55 13.76 2.38
CA ALA A 25 12.04 15.10 2.71
C ALA A 25 12.97 15.09 3.94
N LYS A 26 12.60 14.37 5.00
CA LYS A 26 13.44 14.24 6.20
C LYS A 26 14.73 13.46 5.96
N LEU A 27 14.70 12.41 5.14
CA LEU A 27 15.91 11.67 4.73
C LEU A 27 16.88 12.55 3.94
N ARG A 28 16.39 13.45 3.08
CA ARG A 28 17.23 14.42 2.37
C ARG A 28 17.85 15.43 3.33
N ALA A 29 17.11 15.92 4.33
CA ALA A 29 17.62 16.85 5.34
C ALA A 29 18.69 16.20 6.24
N LEU A 30 18.49 14.93 6.64
CA LEU A 30 19.46 14.15 7.45
C LEU A 30 20.74 13.79 6.69
N GLY A 31 20.67 13.67 5.35
CA GLY A 31 21.85 13.45 4.50
C GLY A 31 22.91 14.54 4.60
N ASN A 32 22.54 15.74 5.07
CA ASN A 32 23.45 16.87 5.20
C ASN A 32 24.17 16.93 6.57
N THR A 33 23.75 16.14 7.55
CA THR A 33 24.25 16.19 8.94
C THR A 33 24.68 14.84 9.52
N SER A 34 24.38 13.72 8.87
CA SER A 34 24.63 12.37 9.41
C SER A 34 25.83 11.67 8.78
N SER A 35 26.52 10.80 9.56
CA SER A 35 27.56 9.90 9.07
C SER A 35 27.04 9.04 7.91
N GLY A 36 27.82 8.92 6.83
CA GLY A 36 27.40 8.22 5.60
C GLY A 36 26.93 6.77 5.82
N LYS A 37 27.40 6.11 6.89
CA LYS A 37 26.96 4.76 7.27
C LYS A 37 25.53 4.75 7.82
N THR A 38 25.18 5.70 8.68
CA THR A 38 23.83 5.86 9.25
C THR A 38 22.81 6.25 8.19
N LEU A 39 23.18 7.14 7.26
CA LEU A 39 22.33 7.51 6.13
C LEU A 39 21.98 6.31 5.25
N SER A 40 22.96 5.45 4.96
CA SER A 40 22.74 4.25 4.15
C SER A 40 21.77 3.27 4.80
N MET A 41 21.84 3.11 6.12
CA MET A 41 20.92 2.27 6.89
C MET A 41 19.51 2.85 6.90
N GLN A 42 19.35 4.15 7.21
CA GLN A 42 18.03 4.80 7.23
C GLN A 42 17.36 4.76 5.85
N ARG A 43 18.12 4.94 4.77
CA ARG A 43 17.59 4.86 3.40
C ARG A 43 17.12 3.45 3.05
N ARG A 44 17.89 2.41 3.43
CA ARG A 44 17.47 1.00 3.25
C ARG A 44 16.23 0.69 4.06
N PHE A 45 16.20 1.08 5.34
CA PHE A 45 15.04 0.88 6.22
C PHE A 45 13.78 1.53 5.65
N PHE A 46 13.88 2.77 5.16
CA PHE A 46 12.75 3.46 4.53
C PHE A 46 12.29 2.79 3.23
N LEU A 47 13.21 2.37 2.37
CA LEU A 47 12.85 1.63 1.16
C LEU A 47 12.15 0.30 1.50
N THR A 48 12.60 -0.40 2.55
CA THR A 48 11.93 -1.60 3.04
C THR A 48 10.54 -1.29 3.58
N LEU A 49 10.36 -0.21 4.33
CA LEU A 49 9.04 0.22 4.81
C LEU A 49 8.08 0.57 3.67
N ILE A 50 8.56 1.30 2.66
CA ILE A 50 7.76 1.56 1.45
C ILE A 50 7.40 0.24 0.77
N ALA A 51 8.37 -0.65 0.57
CA ALA A 51 8.12 -1.93 -0.08
C ALA A 51 7.10 -2.76 0.72
N GLN A 52 7.21 -2.81 2.04
CA GLN A 52 6.29 -3.54 2.92
C GLN A 52 4.85 -3.02 2.88
N VAL A 53 4.64 -1.72 2.66
CA VAL A 53 3.29 -1.15 2.57
C VAL A 53 2.78 -1.16 1.12
N PHE A 54 3.66 -0.95 0.15
CA PHE A 54 3.31 -0.89 -1.26
C PHE A 54 2.99 -2.28 -1.84
N LEU A 55 3.71 -3.32 -1.42
CA LEU A 55 3.47 -4.69 -1.89
C LEU A 55 2.04 -5.18 -1.58
N PRO A 56 1.52 -5.10 -0.34
CA PRO A 56 0.13 -5.47 -0.05
C PRO A 56 -0.89 -4.59 -0.76
N LEU A 57 -0.60 -3.31 -1.00
CA LEU A 57 -1.47 -2.43 -1.79
C LEU A 57 -1.59 -2.90 -3.24
N VAL A 58 -0.48 -3.26 -3.88
CA VAL A 58 -0.48 -3.81 -5.24
C VAL A 58 -1.20 -5.16 -5.28
N ILE A 59 -0.89 -6.06 -4.34
CA ILE A 59 -1.52 -7.39 -4.27
C ILE A 59 -3.03 -7.28 -4.06
N ASN A 60 -3.50 -6.38 -3.18
CA ASN A 60 -4.93 -6.15 -2.95
C ASN A 60 -5.62 -5.33 -4.06
N SER A 61 -4.87 -4.55 -4.86
CA SER A 61 -5.48 -3.78 -5.97
C SER A 61 -6.04 -4.68 -7.06
N LEU A 62 -5.46 -5.86 -7.27
CA LEU A 62 -5.91 -6.85 -8.26
C LEU A 62 -7.32 -7.39 -7.97
N PRO A 63 -7.63 -8.00 -6.81
CA PRO A 63 -8.99 -8.44 -6.50
C PRO A 63 -9.97 -7.27 -6.44
N THR A 64 -9.55 -6.12 -5.91
CA THR A 64 -10.39 -4.92 -5.85
C THR A 64 -10.79 -4.42 -7.24
N GLY A 65 -9.85 -4.39 -8.19
CA GLY A 65 -10.11 -4.00 -9.57
C GLY A 65 -11.00 -4.99 -10.32
N LEU A 66 -10.77 -6.29 -10.14
CA LEU A 66 -11.61 -7.35 -10.69
C LEU A 66 -13.06 -7.23 -10.23
N ILE A 67 -13.28 -6.96 -8.95
CA ILE A 67 -14.63 -6.78 -8.39
C ILE A 67 -15.27 -5.48 -8.88
N ALA A 68 -14.50 -4.39 -9.02
CA ALA A 68 -15.02 -3.16 -9.57
C ALA A 68 -15.53 -3.37 -11.02
N VAL A 69 -14.76 -4.07 -11.85
CA VAL A 69 -15.17 -4.42 -13.23
C VAL A 69 -16.39 -5.35 -13.22
N ALA A 70 -16.41 -6.38 -12.37
CA ALA A 70 -17.53 -7.30 -12.25
C ALA A 70 -18.83 -6.59 -11.79
N LEU A 71 -18.73 -5.63 -10.87
CA LEU A 71 -19.84 -4.76 -10.45
C LEU A 71 -20.39 -3.92 -11.60
N PHE A 72 -19.51 -3.29 -12.39
CA PHE A 72 -19.95 -2.50 -13.56
C PHE A 72 -20.62 -3.35 -14.65
N LEU A 73 -20.25 -4.63 -14.73
CA LEU A 73 -20.83 -5.58 -15.68
C LEU A 73 -22.06 -6.33 -15.13
N GLY A 74 -22.42 -6.13 -13.85
CA GLY A 74 -23.56 -6.80 -13.20
C GLY A 74 -23.36 -8.31 -13.01
N LEU A 75 -22.12 -8.78 -12.89
CA LEU A 75 -21.81 -10.19 -12.66
C LEU A 75 -21.98 -10.57 -11.19
N ASP A 76 -22.48 -11.77 -10.92
CA ASP A 76 -22.60 -12.29 -9.56
C ASP A 76 -21.22 -12.49 -8.90
N LEU A 77 -21.11 -12.02 -7.66
CA LEU A 77 -19.85 -11.89 -6.92
C LEU A 77 -19.63 -13.00 -5.88
N ASP A 78 -20.51 -14.00 -5.83
CA ASP A 78 -20.57 -15.00 -4.75
C ASP A 78 -19.24 -15.75 -4.52
N ASN A 79 -18.45 -15.89 -5.59
CA ASN A 79 -17.15 -16.55 -5.55
C ASN A 79 -15.96 -15.58 -5.44
N PHE A 80 -16.10 -14.26 -5.51
CA PHE A 80 -14.91 -13.39 -5.54
C PHE A 80 -14.20 -13.21 -4.18
N SER A 81 -14.86 -13.60 -3.09
CA SER A 81 -14.34 -13.53 -1.72
C SER A 81 -13.03 -14.30 -1.51
N PHE A 82 -12.82 -15.43 -2.23
CA PHE A 82 -11.59 -16.22 -2.09
C PHE A 82 -10.35 -15.50 -2.65
N PHE A 83 -10.52 -14.62 -3.65
CA PHE A 83 -9.40 -13.85 -4.20
C PHE A 83 -8.84 -12.85 -3.18
N PHE A 84 -9.71 -12.26 -2.36
CA PHE A 84 -9.28 -11.43 -1.24
C PHE A 84 -8.53 -12.22 -0.19
N VAL A 85 -9.01 -13.41 0.19
CA VAL A 85 -8.32 -14.28 1.16
C VAL A 85 -6.93 -14.65 0.66
N TYR A 86 -6.79 -15.00 -0.63
CA TYR A 86 -5.50 -15.35 -1.22
C TYR A 86 -4.55 -14.14 -1.32
N ALA A 87 -5.08 -12.98 -1.72
CA ALA A 87 -4.32 -11.72 -1.79
C ALA A 87 -3.83 -11.28 -0.39
N PHE A 88 -4.68 -11.42 0.64
CA PHE A 88 -4.30 -11.12 2.02
C PHE A 88 -3.26 -12.10 2.55
N TRP A 89 -3.34 -13.38 2.20
CA TRP A 89 -2.37 -14.39 2.63
C TRP A 89 -1.00 -14.24 1.95
N ALA A 90 -0.99 -13.80 0.69
CA ALA A 90 0.24 -13.51 -0.07
C ALA A 90 0.92 -12.20 0.35
N ALA A 91 0.22 -11.33 1.08
CA ALA A 91 0.78 -10.07 1.56
C ALA A 91 1.77 -10.33 2.71
N PRO A 92 3.03 -9.86 2.62
CA PRO A 92 4.02 -10.04 3.69
C PRO A 92 3.62 -9.38 5.01
N SER A 93 2.70 -8.40 4.99
CA SER A 93 2.15 -7.79 6.20
C SER A 93 1.27 -8.73 7.03
N ALA A 94 0.75 -9.82 6.46
CA ALA A 94 -0.05 -10.83 7.15
C ALA A 94 0.77 -12.01 7.67
N GLN A 95 2.05 -12.09 7.30
CA GLN A 95 2.97 -13.18 7.67
C GLN A 95 3.87 -12.82 8.85
N VAL A 96 3.53 -11.75 9.59
CA VAL A 96 4.27 -11.25 10.76
C VAL A 96 3.56 -11.61 12.04
#